data_AF-A0A5J4YPU7-F1
#
_entry.id   AF-A0A5J4YPU7-F1
#
_cell.length_a   1.000
_cell.length_b   1.000
_cell.length_c   1.000
_cell.angle_alpha   90.00
_cell.angle_beta   90.00
_cell.angle_gamma   90.00
#
_symmetry.space_group_name_H-M   'P 1'
#
loop_
_entity.id
_entity.type
_entity.pdbx_description
1 polymer ?
#
loop_
_entity_poly.entity_id
_entity_poly.type
_entity_poly.pdbx_seq_one_letter_code
_entity_poly.pdbx_strand_id
1 'polypeptide(L)' 'MSPDLNPVENVWGHLTRQVYGECKQYSTVNELGEAIEDAWEKMEDCYVRDLYSSMPKPIIEVTLAQGKKCRV' A
#
# COMPACT_ATOMS: atom_id res chain seq x y z
N MET A 1 11.08 -6.87 11.75
CA MET A 1 9.80 -7.11 11.04
C MET A 1 9.79 -6.09 9.92
N SER A 2 9.83 -6.54 8.67
CA SER A 2 9.71 -5.65 7.52
C SER A 2 8.24 -5.33 7.30
N PRO A 3 7.84 -4.05 7.26
CA PRO A 3 6.54 -3.62 6.75
C PRO A 3 6.35 -3.97 5.26
N ASP A 4 7.41 -4.39 4.58
CA ASP A 4 7.50 -4.68 3.14
C ASP A 4 6.65 -5.86 2.65
N LEU A 5 5.74 -6.39 3.47
CA LEU A 5 4.97 -7.61 3.18
C LEU A 5 3.46 -7.38 3.01
N ASN A 6 2.93 -6.17 3.19
CA ASN A 6 1.51 -5.90 2.95
C ASN A 6 1.33 -4.88 1.81
N PRO A 7 0.89 -5.31 0.60
CA PRO A 7 0.61 -4.43 -0.53
C PRO A 7 -0.37 -3.34 -0.17
N VAL A 8 -1.33 -3.65 0.70
CA VAL A 8 -2.34 -2.69 1.16
C VAL A 8 -1.68 -1.53 1.90
N GLU A 9 -0.72 -1.79 2.79
CA GLU A 9 0.03 -0.72 3.49
C GLU A 9 0.87 0.13 2.53
N ASN A 10 1.45 -0.50 1.51
CA ASN A 10 2.22 0.21 0.49
C ASN A 10 1.34 1.11 -0.38
N VAL A 11 0.13 0.64 -0.73
CA VAL A 11 -0.89 1.46 -1.42
C VAL A 11 -1.34 2.62 -0.54
N TRP A 12 -1.64 2.38 0.74
CA TRP A 12 -2.00 3.45 1.68
C TRP A 12 -0.89 4.48 1.84
N GLY A 13 0.37 4.04 1.91
CA GLY A 13 1.53 4.92 1.94
C GLY A 13 1.66 5.77 0.67
N HIS A 14 1.40 5.19 -0.51
CA HIS A 14 1.40 5.93 -1.77
C HIS A 14 0.28 6.97 -1.83
N LEU A 15 -0.95 6.58 -1.50
CA LEU A 15 -2.11 7.49 -1.47
C LEU A 15 -1.89 8.64 -0.49
N THR A 16 -1.39 8.35 0.71
CA THR A 16 -1.13 9.37 1.72
C THR A 16 -0.13 10.42 1.22
N ARG A 17 0.91 9.99 0.48
CA ARG A 17 1.90 10.91 -0.11
C ARG A 17 1.34 11.75 -1.26
N GLN A 18 0.41 11.21 -2.04
CA GLN A 18 -0.26 11.95 -3.12
C GLN A 18 -1.25 12.98 -2.56
N VAL A 19 -2.06 12.58 -1.58
CA VAL A 19 -3.13 13.39 -0.97
C VAL A 19 -2.54 14.52 -0.12
N TYR A 20 -1.57 14.23 0.75
CA TYR A 20 -0.96 15.24 1.63
C TYR A 20 0.37 15.79 1.11
N GLY A 21 0.78 15.37 -0.09
CA GLY A 21 1.95 15.92 -0.77
C GLY A 21 1.84 17.42 -0.95
N GLU A 22 2.98 18.09 -1.11
CA GLU A 22 3.02 19.55 -1.34
C GLU A 22 2.37 20.37 -0.22
N CYS A 23 2.31 19.83 1.00
CA CYS A 23 1.68 20.44 2.17
C CYS A 23 0.18 20.70 2.00
N LYS A 24 -0.52 19.93 1.14
CA LYS A 24 -1.98 20.01 1.02
C LYS A 24 -2.65 19.62 2.33
N GLN A 25 -3.73 20.34 2.66
CA GLN A 25 -4.56 20.14 3.84
C GLN A 25 -6.02 20.29 3.41
N TYR A 26 -6.91 19.62 4.13
CA TYR A 26 -8.34 19.57 3.81
C TYR A 26 -9.13 20.04 5.02
N SER A 27 -10.14 20.88 4.80
CA SER A 27 -10.93 21.47 5.89
C SER A 27 -12.18 20.65 6.19
N THR A 28 -12.61 19.81 5.24
CA THR A 28 -13.78 18.94 5.39
C THR A 28 -13.46 17.50 5.01
N VAL A 29 -14.27 16.57 5.56
CA VAL A 29 -14.19 15.15 5.19
C VAL A 29 -14.53 14.94 3.71
N ASN A 30 -15.42 15.77 3.15
CA ASN A 30 -15.79 15.66 1.74
C ASN A 30 -14.63 16.02 0.81
N GLU A 31 -13.95 17.14 1.07
CA GLU A 31 -12.76 17.55 0.31
C GLU A 31 -11.64 16.50 0.39
N LEU A 32 -11.44 15.90 1.56
CA LEU A 32 -10.48 14.81 1.73
C LEU A 32 -10.90 13.56 0.94
N GLY A 33 -12.19 13.22 0.96
CA GLY A 33 -12.75 12.09 0.21
C GLY A 33 -12.51 12.24 -1.29
N GLU A 34 -12.88 13.39 -1.86
CA GLU A 34 -12.65 13.71 -3.27
C GLU A 34 -11.17 13.62 -3.63
N ALA A 35 -10.28 14.16 -2.79
CA ALA A 35 -8.84 14.08 -3.06
C ALA A 35 -8.28 12.65 -3.02
N ILE A 36 -8.82 11.78 -2.15
CA ILE A 36 -8.44 10.37 -2.09
C ILE A 36 -8.91 9.65 -3.37
N GLU A 37 -10.14 9.89 -3.82
CA GLU A 37 -10.67 9.34 -5.07
C GLU A 37 -9.84 9.79 -6.27
N ASP A 38 -9.52 11.08 -6.36
CA ASP A 38 -8.66 11.66 -7.38
C ASP A 38 -7.25 11.04 -7.40
N ALA A 39 -6.67 10.81 -6.22
CA ALA A 39 -5.36 10.18 -6.08
C ALA A 39 -5.39 8.69 -6.43
N TRP A 40 -6.52 8.02 -6.15
CA TRP A 40 -6.76 6.63 -6.52
C TRP A 40 -6.89 6.46 -8.03
N GLU A 41 -7.68 7.31 -8.71
CA GLU A 41 -7.85 7.26 -10.16
C GLU A 41 -6.57 7.57 -10.93
N LYS A 42 -5.69 8.42 -10.37
CA LYS A 42 -4.37 8.73 -10.93
C LYS A 42 -3.35 7.62 -10.71
N MET A 43 -3.63 6.66 -9.83
CA MET A 43 -2.74 5.52 -9.61
C MET A 43 -2.83 4.57 -10.80
N GLU A 44 -1.70 4.33 -11.46
CA GLU A 44 -1.68 3.39 -12.59
C GLU A 44 -1.93 1.95 -12.13
N ASP A 45 -2.79 1.22 -12.85
CA ASP A 45 -3.02 -0.22 -12.64
C ASP A 45 -1.72 -1.04 -12.66
N CYS A 46 -0.72 -0.59 -13.42
CA CYS A 46 0.59 -1.22 -13.50
C CYS A 46 1.30 -1.18 -12.14
N TYR A 47 1.19 -0.09 -11.39
CA TYR A 47 1.82 0.08 -10.08
C TYR A 47 1.26 -0.91 -9.07
N VAL A 48 -0.06 -1.08 -9.05
CA VAL A 48 -0.73 -2.04 -8.16
C VAL A 48 -0.31 -3.47 -8.53
N ARG A 49 -0.31 -3.82 -9.82
CA ARG A 49 0.10 -5.15 -10.30
C ARG A 49 1.56 -5.46 -9.98
N ASP A 50 2.46 -4.50 -10.18
CA ASP A 50 3.87 -4.65 -9.88
C ASP A 50 4.11 -4.78 -8.37
N LEU A 51 3.34 -4.06 -7.56
CA LEU A 51 3.38 -4.19 -6.11
C LEU A 51 2.95 -5.59 -5.64
N TYR A 52 1.88 -6.13 -6.21
CA TYR A 52 1.45 -7.51 -5.93
C TYR A 52 2.47 -8.54 -6.44
N SER A 53 3.13 -8.27 -7.57
CA SER A 53 4.10 -9.18 -8.20
C SER A 53 5.50 -9.14 -7.55
N SER A 54 5.86 -7.99 -6.96
CA SER A 54 7.13 -7.76 -6.27
C SER A 54 7.12 -8.21 -4.81
N MET A 55 5.93 -8.47 -4.25
CA MET A 55 5.88 -9.25 -3.03
C MET A 55 6.62 -10.56 -3.28
N PRO A 56 7.57 -10.92 -2.41
CA PRO A 56 8.18 -12.24 -2.50
C PRO A 56 7.06 -13.29 -2.38
N LYS A 57 7.36 -14.56 -2.63
CA LYS A 57 6.36 -15.64 -2.54
C LYS A 57 6.05 -16.15 -1.10
N PRO A 58 6.26 -15.46 0.04
CA PRO A 58 6.09 -16.12 1.32
C PRO A 58 4.63 -16.16 1.77
N ILE A 59 3.62 -15.63 1.08
CA ILE A 59 2.23 -15.97 1.45
C ILE A 59 2.00 -17.48 1.26
N ILE A 60 2.53 -18.06 0.18
CA ILE A 60 2.49 -19.50 -0.02
C ILE A 60 3.43 -20.21 0.98
N GLU A 61 4.65 -19.70 1.18
CA GLU A 61 5.59 -20.36 2.12
C GLU A 61 5.19 -20.24 3.60
N VAL A 62 4.56 -19.15 4.04
CA VAL A 62 4.09 -18.95 5.44
C VAL A 62 2.90 -19.85 5.73
N THR A 63 2.01 -20.06 4.76
CA THR A 63 0.95 -21.07 4.87
C THR A 63 1.52 -22.49 4.84
N LEU A 64 2.55 -22.77 4.03
CA LEU A 64 3.23 -24.07 4.00
C LEU A 64 4.13 -24.33 5.23
N ALA A 65 4.67 -23.28 5.87
CA ALA A 65 5.63 -23.37 6.97
C ALA A 65 5.00 -23.44 8.37
N GLN A 66 3.66 -23.49 8.48
CA GLN A 66 2.93 -23.66 9.74
C GLN A 66 3.49 -22.82 10.91
N GLY A 67 3.81 -21.55 10.67
CA GLY A 67 4.19 -20.61 11.73
C GLY A 67 5.54 -20.87 12.41
N LYS A 68 6.49 -21.63 11.84
CA LYS A 68 7.84 -21.73 12.41
C LYS A 68 8.74 -20.59 11.95
N LYS A 69 9.03 -19.72 12.90
CA LYS A 69 9.91 -18.54 12.78
C LYS A 69 11.37 -19.00 12.60
N CYS A 70 11.92 -18.90 11.39
CA CYS A 70 13.36 -19.00 11.20
C CYS A 70 13.99 -17.65 11.55
N ARG A 71 14.58 -17.60 12.75
CA ARG A 71 15.43 -16.53 13.24
C ARG A 71 16.86 -16.79 12.76
N VAL A 72 17.47 -15.79 12.14
CA VAL A 72 18.92 -15.60 12.18
C VAL A 72 19.18 -14.28 12.89
#